data_AF-A0A7S4M8X2-F1
#
_entry.id   AF-A0A7S4M8X2-F1
#
_cell.length_a   1.000
_cell.length_b   1.000
_cell.length_c   1.000
_cell.angle_alpha   90.00
_cell.angle_beta   90.00
_cell.angle_gamma   90.00
#
_symmetry.space_group_name_H-M   'P 1'
#
loop_
_entity.id
_entity.type
_entity.pdbx_description
1 polymer ?
#
loop_
_entity_poly.entity_id
_entity_poly.type
_entity_poly.pdbx_seq_one_letter_code
_entity_poly.pdbx_strand_id
1 'polypeptide(L)'
;MTWDPELGKSVLFASDDDLIKGDFGDFQNRLVGASILQATGEDWKQQKHVLSPAFKWNHIQALFPQFVDIVGQLSCKWRELSGPVDVYSWLHRATLDAIGRGGFGFDFHALENDQTQELKQYEAFMKEGQN
;
A
#
# COMPACT_ATOMS: atom_id res chain seq x y z
N MET A 1 14.74 16.90 11.41
CA MET A 1 15.19 16.31 10.12
C MET A 1 16.54 15.65 10.37
N THR A 2 16.53 14.34 10.59
CA THR A 2 17.70 13.57 11.03
C THR A 2 18.43 13.05 9.80
N TRP A 3 19.13 13.93 9.10
CA TRP A 3 19.98 13.56 7.96
C TRP A 3 21.27 12.85 8.39
N ASP A 4 21.56 12.85 9.69
CA ASP A 4 22.65 12.11 10.32
C ASP A 4 22.28 10.62 10.47
N PRO A 5 23.04 9.68 9.85
CA PRO A 5 22.82 8.25 9.99
C PRO A 5 22.80 7.75 11.44
N GLU A 6 23.60 8.34 12.33
CA GLU A 6 23.66 7.92 13.73
C GLU A 6 22.40 8.34 14.49
N LEU A 7 21.87 9.53 14.21
CA LEU A 7 20.58 9.98 14.72
C LEU A 7 19.41 9.19 14.13
N GLY A 8 19.51 8.79 12.85
CA GLY A 8 18.56 7.88 12.22
C GLY A 8 18.49 6.53 12.92
N LYS A 9 19.64 5.96 13.28
CA LYS A 9 19.70 4.72 14.07
C LYS A 9 19.09 4.91 15.46
N SER A 10 19.42 5.99 16.16
CA SER A 10 18.89 6.23 17.49
C SER A 10 17.38 6.42 17.51
N VAL A 11 16.78 6.90 16.41
CA VAL A 11 15.33 7.05 16.26
C VAL A 11 14.67 5.75 15.80
N LEU A 12 15.19 5.10 14.76
CA LEU A 12 14.57 3.90 14.17
C LEU A 12 14.72 2.64 15.04
N PHE A 13 15.76 2.59 15.88
CA PHE A 13 16.02 1.48 16.79
C PHE A 13 15.83 1.87 18.27
N ALA A 14 15.27 3.05 18.55
CA ALA A 14 14.76 3.34 19.89
C ALA A 14 13.74 2.27 20.30
N SER A 15 13.57 2.06 21.60
CA SER A 15 12.51 1.18 22.09
C SER A 15 11.15 1.79 21.70
N ASP A 16 10.18 0.95 21.33
CA ASP A 16 8.81 1.40 21.00
C ASP A 16 8.12 2.16 22.16
N ASP A 17 8.66 2.05 23.39
CA ASP A 17 8.20 2.79 24.57
C ASP A 17 8.71 4.25 24.61
N ASP A 18 9.82 4.54 23.92
CA ASP A 18 10.47 5.85 23.92
C ASP A 18 9.90 6.79 22.84
N LEU A 19 9.27 6.23 21.80
CA LEU A 19 8.76 6.97 20.65
C LEU A 19 7.36 6.48 20.24
N ILE A 20 6.40 7.40 20.26
CA ILE A 20 5.09 7.18 19.66
C ILE A 20 5.15 7.36 18.14
N LYS A 21 4.40 6.53 17.40
CA LYS A 21 4.14 6.81 15.98
C LYS A 21 3.39 8.14 15.90
N GLY A 22 3.83 9.02 15.01
CA GLY A 22 3.20 10.33 14.83
C GLY A 22 1.71 10.20 14.52
N ASP A 23 0.94 11.25 14.83
CA ASP A 23 -0.47 11.30 14.45
C ASP A 23 -0.60 11.32 12.92
N PHE A 24 -1.37 10.37 12.39
CA PHE A 24 -1.66 10.21 10.97
C PHE A 24 -2.75 11.18 10.48
N GLY A 25 -3.38 11.93 11.40
CA GLY A 25 -4.45 12.88 11.09
C GLY A 25 -5.81 12.20 10.86
N ASP A 26 -6.88 12.98 10.95
CA ASP A 26 -8.25 12.48 11.04
C ASP A 26 -8.68 11.59 9.88
N PHE A 27 -8.29 11.92 8.64
CA PHE A 27 -8.63 11.13 7.46
C PHE A 27 -8.00 9.72 7.51
N GLN A 28 -6.72 9.64 7.86
CA GLN A 28 -6.02 8.37 7.96
C GLN A 28 -6.50 7.57 9.17
N ASN A 29 -6.83 8.24 10.28
CA ASN A 29 -7.43 7.62 11.46
C ASN A 29 -8.80 6.99 11.15
N ARG A 30 -9.65 7.66 10.36
CA ARG A 30 -10.92 7.09 9.88
C ARG A 30 -10.72 5.89 8.96
N LEU A 31 -9.65 5.90 8.18
CA LEU A 31 -9.33 4.85 7.21
C LEU A 31 -8.86 3.55 7.85
N VAL A 32 -7.79 3.66 8.65
CA VAL A 32 -7.09 2.48 9.15
C VAL A 32 -7.56 2.11 10.55
N GLY A 33 -8.18 3.04 11.28
CA GLY A 33 -8.61 2.85 12.66
C GLY A 33 -7.46 2.36 13.54
N ALA A 34 -7.81 1.54 14.55
CA ALA A 34 -6.84 0.86 15.42
C ALA A 34 -6.10 -0.27 14.67
N SER A 35 -5.27 0.11 13.70
CA SER A 35 -4.45 -0.78 12.89
C SER A 35 -3.00 -0.82 13.35
N ILE A 36 -2.22 -1.73 12.76
CA ILE A 36 -0.79 -1.89 13.01
C ILE A 36 0.01 -0.62 12.65
N LEU A 37 -0.54 0.24 11.80
CA LEU A 37 0.07 1.51 11.42
C LEU A 37 0.03 2.50 12.59
N GLN A 38 -0.97 2.41 13.46
CA GLN A 38 -1.15 3.30 14.62
C GLN A 38 -0.78 2.67 15.95
N ALA A 39 -0.95 1.35 16.07
CA ALA A 39 -0.65 0.63 17.29
C ALA A 39 0.82 0.81 17.70
N THR A 40 1.06 0.91 19.01
CA THR A 40 2.38 1.00 19.65
C THR A 40 2.51 -0.06 20.74
N GLY A 41 3.74 -0.29 21.23
CA GLY A 41 3.98 -1.21 22.34
C GLY A 41 3.45 -2.63 22.11
N GLU A 42 2.71 -3.16 23.09
CA GLU A 42 2.23 -4.54 23.08
C GLU A 42 1.16 -4.80 22.01
N ASP A 43 0.25 -3.85 21.78
CA ASP A 43 -0.80 -3.98 20.76
C ASP A 43 -0.18 -4.13 19.37
N TRP A 44 0.88 -3.37 19.08
CA TRP A 44 1.62 -3.52 17.83
C TRP A 44 2.30 -4.88 17.73
N LYS A 45 2.96 -5.34 18.80
CA LYS A 45 3.63 -6.66 18.82
C LYS A 45 2.61 -7.77 18.55
N GLN A 46 1.45 -7.72 19.16
CA GLN A 46 0.37 -8.69 18.97
C GLN A 46 -0.16 -8.66 17.52
N GLN A 47 -0.52 -7.49 17.00
CA GLN A 47 -1.01 -7.35 15.63
C GLN A 47 0.03 -7.77 14.59
N LYS A 48 1.30 -7.40 14.80
CA LYS A 48 2.42 -7.82 13.97
C LYS A 48 2.63 -9.33 14.02
N HIS A 49 2.52 -9.95 15.19
CA HIS A 49 2.66 -11.39 15.32
C HIS A 49 1.62 -12.15 14.49
N VAL A 50 0.38 -11.68 14.48
CA VAL A 50 -0.71 -12.27 13.68
C VAL A 50 -0.51 -12.05 12.18
N LEU A 51 -0.02 -10.88 11.75
CA LEU A 51 0.16 -10.54 10.33
C LEU A 51 1.44 -11.10 9.70
N SER A 52 2.53 -11.19 10.47
CA SER A 52 3.86 -11.60 9.96
C SER A 52 3.87 -12.93 9.18
N PRO A 53 3.09 -13.98 9.54
CA PRO A 53 3.00 -15.20 8.75
C PRO A 53 2.62 -14.99 7.29
N ALA A 54 1.74 -14.04 6.97
CA ALA A 54 1.32 -13.75 5.59
C ALA A 54 2.47 -13.22 4.72
N PHE A 55 3.52 -12.65 5.34
CA PHE A 55 4.69 -12.11 4.67
C PHE A 55 5.90 -13.05 4.73
N LYS A 56 5.71 -14.33 5.02
CA LYS A 56 6.79 -15.33 4.89
C LYS A 56 7.15 -15.52 3.42
N TRP A 57 8.42 -15.85 3.18
CA TRP A 57 8.99 -16.05 1.84
C TRP A 57 8.11 -16.92 0.92
N ASN A 58 7.64 -18.07 1.40
CA ASN A 58 6.80 -18.96 0.60
C ASN A 58 5.49 -18.30 0.11
N HIS A 59 4.88 -17.44 0.93
CA HIS A 59 3.67 -16.71 0.54
C HIS A 59 3.99 -15.59 -0.44
N ILE A 60 5.09 -14.86 -0.22
CA ILE A 60 5.55 -13.82 -1.17
C ILE A 60 5.83 -14.45 -2.55
N GLN A 61 6.49 -15.62 -2.58
CA GLN A 61 6.74 -16.33 -3.84
C GLN A 61 5.45 -16.73 -4.56
N ALA A 62 4.39 -17.09 -3.82
CA ALA A 62 3.10 -17.42 -4.40
C ALA A 62 2.41 -16.20 -5.07
N LEU A 63 2.73 -14.97 -4.64
CA LEU A 63 2.23 -13.73 -5.25
C LEU A 63 2.99 -13.35 -6.54
N PHE A 64 4.21 -13.83 -6.71
CA PHE A 64 5.08 -13.42 -7.82
C PHE A 64 4.44 -13.61 -9.22
N PRO A 65 3.77 -14.74 -9.54
CA PRO A 65 3.10 -14.88 -10.83
C PRO A 65 2.01 -13.84 -11.07
N GLN A 66 1.29 -13.43 -10.03
CA GLN A 66 0.25 -12.39 -10.13
C GLN A 66 0.86 -11.03 -10.45
N PHE A 67 1.98 -10.68 -9.82
CA PHE A 67 2.67 -9.42 -10.11
C PHE A 67 3.25 -9.40 -11.53
N VAL A 68 3.77 -10.53 -12.02
CA VAL A 68 4.24 -10.65 -13.40
C VAL A 68 3.08 -10.45 -14.38
N ASP A 69 1.90 -11.01 -14.09
CA ASP A 69 0.70 -10.81 -14.91
C ASP A 69 0.29 -9.33 -14.95
N ILE A 70 0.19 -8.66 -13.79
CA ILE A 70 -0.16 -7.23 -13.68
C ILE A 70 0.82 -6.35 -14.48
N VAL A 71 2.13 -6.59 -14.36
CA VAL A 71 3.15 -5.85 -15.12
C VAL A 71 3.05 -6.14 -16.62
N GLY A 72 2.70 -7.38 -17.00
CA GLY A 72 2.40 -7.77 -18.37
C GLY A 72 1.24 -6.98 -18.95
N GLN A 73 0.12 -6.90 -18.22
CA GLN A 73 -1.06 -6.12 -18.58
C GLN A 73 -0.72 -4.63 -18.73
N LEU A 74 -0.01 -4.06 -17.75
CA LEU A 74 0.45 -2.67 -17.78
C LEU A 74 1.32 -2.38 -19.02
N SER A 75 2.25 -3.28 -19.34
CA SER A 75 3.14 -3.15 -20.49
C SER A 75 2.41 -3.27 -21.83
N CYS A 76 1.34 -4.07 -21.90
CA CYS A 76 0.46 -4.13 -23.07
C CYS A 76 -0.31 -2.81 -23.23
N LYS A 77 -0.89 -2.29 -22.14
CA LYS A 77 -1.62 -1.00 -22.15
C LYS A 77 -0.74 0.16 -22.60
N TRP A 78 0.49 0.26 -22.07
CA TRP A 78 1.40 1.33 -22.47
C TRP A 78 1.80 1.26 -23.95
N ARG A 79 1.80 0.07 -24.57
CA ARG A 79 2.06 -0.09 -26.01
C ARG A 79 0.87 0.33 -26.89
N GLU A 80 -0.35 0.29 -26.36
CA GLU A 80 -1.57 0.72 -27.05
C GLU A 80 -1.75 2.25 -27.02
N LEU A 81 -1.16 2.92 -26.02
CA LEU A 81 -1.26 4.36 -25.85
C LEU A 81 -0.36 5.10 -26.85
N SER A 82 -0.94 6.06 -27.57
CA SER A 82 -0.20 7.01 -28.40
C SER A 82 0.02 8.33 -27.64
N GLY A 83 1.28 8.67 -27.36
CA GLY A 83 1.66 9.94 -26.74
C GLY A 83 2.22 9.80 -25.32
N PRO A 84 2.35 10.92 -24.57
CA PRO A 84 2.85 10.91 -23.21
C PRO A 84 2.00 10.04 -22.28
N VAL A 85 2.65 9.23 -21.44
CA VAL A 85 2.00 8.35 -20.47
C VAL A 85 2.14 8.94 -19.07
N ASP A 86 1.02 9.06 -18.36
CA ASP A 86 1.02 9.37 -16.93
C ASP A 86 1.40 8.13 -16.11
N VAL A 87 2.71 7.97 -15.89
CA VAL A 87 3.28 6.83 -15.16
C VAL A 87 2.74 6.77 -13.72
N TYR A 88 2.46 7.90 -13.08
CA TYR A 88 1.97 7.93 -11.70
C TYR A 88 0.60 7.28 -11.59
N SER A 89 -0.36 7.71 -12.41
CA SER A 89 -1.72 7.15 -12.43
C SER A 89 -1.71 5.65 -12.77
N TRP A 90 -0.93 5.25 -13.76
CA TRP A 90 -0.83 3.84 -14.17
C TRP A 90 -0.19 2.93 -13.11
N LEU A 91 0.87 3.39 -12.45
CA LEU A 91 1.48 2.63 -11.35
C LEU A 91 0.55 2.55 -10.14
N HIS A 92 -0.24 3.60 -9.88
CA HIS A 92 -1.23 3.59 -8.81
C HIS A 92 -2.28 2.50 -9.04
N ARG A 93 -2.81 2.38 -10.26
CA ARG A 93 -3.74 1.33 -10.66
C ARG A 93 -3.13 -0.06 -10.59
N ALA A 94 -1.91 -0.24 -11.09
CA ALA A 94 -1.20 -1.51 -10.98
C ALA A 94 -0.97 -1.95 -9.53
N THR A 95 -0.66 -0.99 -8.64
CA THR A 95 -0.48 -1.27 -7.21
C THR A 95 -1.81 -1.63 -6.55
N LEU A 96 -2.92 -1.02 -6.97
CA LEU A 96 -4.26 -1.34 -6.49
C LEU A 96 -4.67 -2.78 -6.89
N ASP A 97 -4.43 -3.18 -8.13
CA ASP A 97 -4.67 -4.56 -8.57
C ASP A 97 -3.74 -5.55 -7.84
N ALA A 98 -2.49 -5.16 -7.57
CA ALA A 98 -1.53 -6.00 -6.84
C ALA A 98 -1.96 -6.26 -5.39
N ILE A 99 -2.38 -5.23 -4.66
CA ILE A 99 -2.84 -5.40 -3.27
C ILE A 99 -4.23 -6.03 -3.22
N GLY A 100 -5.11 -5.75 -4.19
CA GLY A 100 -6.41 -6.41 -4.31
C GLY A 100 -6.24 -7.91 -4.47
N ARG A 101 -5.55 -8.35 -5.52
CA ARG A 101 -5.40 -9.77 -5.86
C ARG A 101 -4.55 -10.50 -4.84
N GLY A 102 -3.42 -9.91 -4.45
CA GLY A 102 -2.45 -10.57 -3.57
C GLY A 102 -2.75 -10.46 -2.08
N GLY A 103 -3.35 -9.36 -1.64
CA GLY A 103 -3.65 -9.10 -0.23
C GLY A 103 -5.06 -9.54 0.18
N PHE A 104 -6.06 -9.31 -0.68
CA PHE A 104 -7.47 -9.47 -0.32
C PHE A 104 -8.22 -10.49 -1.18
N GLY A 105 -7.57 -11.06 -2.21
CA GLY A 105 -8.23 -11.95 -3.17
C GLY A 105 -9.32 -11.24 -3.99
N PHE A 106 -9.22 -9.93 -4.15
CA PHE A 106 -10.20 -9.09 -4.86
C PHE A 106 -9.58 -8.51 -6.13
N ASP A 107 -10.28 -8.58 -7.27
CA ASP A 107 -9.82 -8.01 -8.52
C ASP A 107 -10.51 -6.68 -8.79
N PHE A 108 -9.77 -5.57 -8.74
CA PHE A 108 -10.31 -4.23 -9.03
C PHE A 108 -10.45 -3.99 -10.54
N HIS A 109 -9.79 -4.80 -11.37
CA HIS A 109 -9.69 -4.59 -12.82
C HIS A 109 -9.24 -3.15 -13.16
N ALA A 110 -8.39 -2.55 -12.33
CA ALA A 110 -8.02 -1.15 -12.42
C ALA A 110 -7.19 -0.84 -13.68
N LEU A 111 -6.47 -1.84 -14.21
CA LEU A 111 -5.74 -1.72 -15.48
C LEU A 111 -6.60 -1.96 -16.74
N GLU A 112 -7.76 -2.58 -16.60
CA GLU A 112 -8.61 -2.96 -17.74
C GLU A 112 -9.69 -1.93 -18.05
N ASN A 113 -10.21 -1.24 -17.02
CA ASN A 113 -11.43 -0.43 -17.18
C ASN A 113 -11.38 0.86 -16.35
N ASP A 114 -11.32 2.01 -17.05
CA ASP A 114 -11.34 3.37 -16.47
C ASP A 114 -12.67 3.74 -15.78
N GLN A 115 -13.63 2.82 -15.73
CA GLN A 115 -15.02 3.11 -15.38
C GLN A 115 -15.62 2.20 -14.31
N THR A 116 -14.85 1.28 -13.70
CA THR A 116 -15.39 0.44 -12.62
C THR A 116 -15.89 1.31 -11.47
N GLN A 117 -16.99 0.89 -10.86
CA GLN A 117 -17.62 1.63 -9.77
C GLN A 117 -16.66 1.73 -8.58
N GLU A 118 -15.90 0.66 -8.37
CA GLU A 118 -14.90 0.48 -7.32
C GLU A 118 -13.72 1.44 -7.50
N LEU A 119 -13.19 1.59 -8.72
CA LEU A 119 -12.10 2.53 -9.01
C LEU A 119 -12.57 3.99 -8.86
N LYS A 120 -13.79 4.31 -9.30
CA LYS A 120 -14.38 5.66 -9.11
C LYS A 120 -14.58 6.00 -7.64
N GLN A 121 -15.07 5.04 -6.85
CA GLN A 121 -15.22 5.20 -5.40
C GLN A 121 -13.87 5.40 -4.73
N TYR A 122 -12.86 4.62 -5.12
CA TYR A 122 -11.50 4.76 -4.64
C TYR A 122 -10.92 6.15 -4.98
N GLU A 123 -11.01 6.60 -6.23
CA GLU A 123 -10.51 7.91 -6.64
C GLU A 123 -11.24 9.08 -5.95
N ALA A 124 -12.56 8.99 -5.79
CA ALA A 124 -13.35 10.00 -5.08
C ALA A 124 -12.96 10.06 -3.60
N PHE A 125 -12.76 8.89 -2.98
CA PHE A 125 -12.33 8.75 -1.61
C PHE A 125 -10.91 9.30 -1.38
N MET A 126 -9.97 9.04 -2.30
CA MET A 126 -8.60 9.56 -2.23
C MET A 126 -8.52 11.08 -2.41
N LYS A 127 -9.45 11.69 -3.18
CA LYS A 127 -9.56 13.15 -3.30
C LYS A 127 -10.07 13.82 -2.03
N GLU A 128 -10.90 13.14 -1.24
CA GLU A 128 -11.40 13.66 0.04
C GLU A 128 -10.27 13.90 1.04
N GLY A 129 -9.23 13.05 1.05
CA GLY A 129 -8.08 13.17 1.95
C GLY A 129 -7.02 14.20 1.54
N GLN A 130 -7.19 14.89 0.40
CA GLN A 130 -6.29 15.95 -0.07
C GLN A 130 -6.76 17.36 0.30
N ASN A 131 -7.98 17.49 0.83
CA ASN A 131 -8.57 18.75 1.32
C ASN A 131 -8.45 18.84 2.85
#